data_AF-A0AAN8ZY25-F1
#
_entry.id   AF-A0AAN8ZY25-F1
#
_cell.length_a   1.000
_cell.length_b   1.000
_cell.length_c   1.000
_cell.angle_alpha   90.00
_cell.angle_beta   90.00
_cell.angle_gamma   90.00
#
_symmetry.space_group_name_H-M   'P 1'
#
loop_
_entity.id
_entity.type
_entity.pdbx_description
1 polymer ?
#
loop_
_entity_poly.entity_id
_entity_poly.type
_entity_poly.pdbx_seq_one_letter_code
_entity_poly.pdbx_strand_id
1 'polypeptide(L)' 'MARFLSFLLGASLVIPTLGEKFLRRECKYVSNDLYQFSATLLNSSKKVDFSDYKGKVVLVYNVATF' A
#
# COMPACT_ATOMS: atom_id res chain seq x y z
N MET A 1 37.22 31.14 9.99
CA MET A 1 35.98 30.60 10.60
C MET A 1 34.79 30.45 9.64
N ALA A 2 34.79 31.05 8.43
CA ALA A 2 33.65 30.98 7.51
C ALA A 2 33.53 29.68 6.68
N ARG A 3 34.58 28.85 6.57
CA ARG A 3 34.57 27.64 5.73
C ARG A 3 33.82 26.44 6.31
N PHE A 4 33.66 26.37 7.64
CA PHE A 4 32.95 25.27 8.30
C PHE A 4 31.42 25.44 8.26
N LEU A 5 30.92 26.67 8.14
CA LEU A 5 29.49 26.96 8.11
C LEU A 5 28.83 26.46 6.82
N SER A 6 29.52 26.60 5.68
CA SER A 6 29.04 26.11 4.38
C SER A 6 28.94 24.58 4.31
N PHE A 7 29.78 23.86 5.07
CA PHE A 7 29.76 22.41 5.09
C PHE A 7 28.55 21.85 5.89
N LEU A 8 28.13 22.56 6.93
CA LEU A 8 26.97 22.20 7.76
C LEU A 8 25.63 22.47 7.04
N LEU A 9 25.56 23.53 6.22
CA LEU A 9 24.40 23.82 5.37
C LEU A 9 24.22 22.81 4.22
N GLY A 10 25.31 22.23 3.71
CA GLY A 10 25.24 21.15 2.72
C GLY A 10 24.73 19.84 3.30
N ALA A 11 25.03 19.55 4.57
CA ALA A 11 24.64 18.30 5.22
C ALA A 11 23.14 18.20 5.55
N SER A 12 22.44 19.34 5.76
CA SER A 12 21.00 19.32 6.05
C SER A 12 20.14 19.06 4.81
N LEU A 13 20.66 19.27 3.60
CA LEU A 13 19.97 19.02 2.33
C LEU A 13 20.03 17.55 1.88
N VAL A 14 20.82 16.71 2.55
CA VAL A 14 20.94 15.27 2.25
C VAL A 14 20.13 14.43 3.25
N ILE A 15 19.27 15.03 4.06
CA ILE A 15 18.26 14.25 4.77
C ILE A 15 17.29 13.77 3.69
N PRO A 16 17.30 12.47 3.33
CA PRO A 16 16.30 11.97 2.41
C PRO A 16 14.98 12.22 3.13
N THR A 17 14.18 13.12 2.57
CA THR A 17 12.83 13.37 3.05
C THR A 17 12.21 12.02 3.33
N LEU A 18 11.74 11.82 4.56
CA LEU A 18 11.07 10.62 5.03
C LEU A 18 9.72 10.51 4.31
N GLY A 19 9.77 10.33 2.99
CA GLY A 19 8.62 10.09 2.15
C GLY A 19 8.14 8.70 2.51
N GLU A 20 6.99 8.65 3.18
CA GLU A 20 6.30 7.40 3.43
C GLU A 20 6.20 6.63 2.11
N LYS A 21 6.86 5.48 2.05
CA LYS A 21 6.76 4.61 0.87
C LYS A 21 5.34 4.05 0.87
N PHE A 22 4.45 4.69 0.14
CA PHE A 22 3.15 4.11 -0.17
C PHE A 22 3.39 2.74 -0.81
N LEU A 23 2.84 1.69 -0.20
CA LEU A 23 2.86 0.35 -0.77
C LEU A 23 1.97 0.32 -2.02
N ARG A 24 2.53 0.78 -3.14
CA ARG A 24 1.87 0.72 -4.44
C ARG A 24 1.97 -0.71 -4.95
N ARG A 25 0.83 -1.41 -4.98
CA ARG A 25 0.70 -2.66 -5.73
C ARG A 25 0.42 -2.33 -7.18
N GLU A 26 1.20 -2.89 -8.09
CA GLU A 26 0.92 -2.78 -9.52
C GLU A 26 -0.35 -3.58 -9.86
N CYS A 27 -1.29 -2.93 -10.52
CA CYS A 27 -2.45 -3.59 -11.11
C CYS A 27 -1.95 -4.44 -12.29
N LYS A 28 -1.98 -5.75 -12.14
CA LYS A 28 -1.74 -6.67 -13.27
C LYS A 28 -3.07 -6.97 -13.95
N TYR A 29 -3.03 -7.15 -15.27
CA TYR A 29 -4.17 -7.68 -16.00
C TYR A 29 -4.37 -9.13 -15.55
N VAL A 30 -5.58 -9.48 -15.11
CA VAL A 30 -5.90 -10.85 -14.71
C VAL A 30 -7.11 -11.27 -15.53
N SER A 31 -6.96 -12.36 -16.29
CA SER A 31 -7.95 -12.85 -17.26
C SER A 31 -9.09 -13.64 -16.64
N ASN A 32 -9.06 -13.84 -15.32
CA ASN A 32 -9.94 -14.75 -14.60
C ASN A 32 -10.90 -13.98 -13.68
N ASP A 33 -11.92 -14.66 -13.17
CA ASP A 33 -12.92 -14.10 -12.28
C ASP A 33 -12.37 -13.71 -10.89
N LEU A 34 -13.25 -13.19 -10.03
CA LEU A 34 -12.91 -12.78 -8.66
C LEU A 34 -12.44 -13.96 -7.78
N TYR A 35 -12.82 -15.20 -8.10
CA TYR A 35 -12.70 -16.36 -7.20
C TYR A 35 -11.28 -16.88 -7.05
N GLN A 36 -10.34 -16.43 -7.87
CA GLN A 36 -8.91 -16.72 -7.70
C GLN A 36 -8.26 -15.89 -6.57
N PHE A 37 -8.95 -14.86 -6.07
CA PHE A 37 -8.42 -13.95 -5.08
C PHE A 37 -8.93 -14.26 -3.69
N SER A 38 -8.16 -13.79 -2.72
CA SER A 38 -8.45 -13.92 -1.30
C SER A 38 -7.98 -12.68 -0.57
N ALA A 39 -8.65 -12.35 0.53
CA ALA A 39 -8.34 -11.20 1.35
C ALA A 39 -8.23 -11.60 2.82
N THR A 40 -7.32 -10.94 3.55
CA THR A 40 -7.24 -11.10 5.00
C THR A 40 -8.25 -10.18 5.66
N LEU A 41 -8.97 -10.68 6.66
CA LEU A 41 -9.86 -9.85 7.47
C LEU A 41 -9.09 -8.74 8.19
N LEU A 42 -9.75 -7.62 8.48
CA LEU A 42 -9.14 -6.45 9.12
C LEU A 42 -8.45 -6.77 10.46
N ASN A 43 -8.98 -7.75 11.21
CA ASN A 43 -8.41 -8.21 12.48
C ASN A 43 -7.33 -9.30 12.32
N SER A 44 -6.90 -9.60 11.10
CA SER A 44 -5.92 -10.65 10.78
C SER A 44 -6.29 -12.08 11.20
N SER A 45 -7.52 -12.32 11.64
CA SER A 45 -7.94 -13.62 12.20
C SER A 45 -8.01 -14.75 11.17
N LYS A 46 -8.36 -14.41 9.93
CA LYS A 46 -8.57 -15.37 8.85
C LYS A 46 -8.32 -14.73 7.50
N LYS A 47 -7.86 -15.56 6.57
CA LYS A 47 -7.87 -15.31 5.13
C LYS A 47 -9.17 -15.85 4.53
N VAL A 48 -9.94 -14.98 3.89
CA VAL A 48 -11.20 -15.30 3.22
C VAL A 48 -10.93 -15.49 1.73
N ASP A 49 -11.39 -16.61 1.20
CA ASP A 49 -11.35 -16.90 -0.24
C ASP A 49 -12.64 -16.37 -0.89
N PHE A 50 -12.53 -15.68 -2.02
CA PHE A 50 -13.72 -15.15 -2.66
C PHE A 50 -14.57 -16.23 -3.34
N SER A 51 -14.02 -17.43 -3.59
CA SER A 51 -14.79 -18.59 -4.05
C SER A 51 -15.94 -18.97 -3.11
N ASP A 52 -15.84 -18.64 -1.81
CA ASP A 52 -16.92 -18.82 -0.82
C ASP A 52 -18.20 -18.03 -1.18
N TYR A 53 -18.12 -17.04 -2.08
CA TYR A 53 -19.23 -16.19 -2.51
C TYR A 53 -19.79 -16.57 -3.89
N LYS A 54 -19.46 -17.75 -4.42
CA LYS A 54 -19.98 -18.21 -5.71
C LYS A 54 -21.51 -18.27 -5.70
N GLY A 55 -22.13 -17.74 -6.76
CA GLY A 55 -23.60 -17.64 -6.87
C GLY A 55 -24.21 -16.43 -6.15
N LYS A 56 -23.39 -15.55 -5.56
CA LYS A 56 -23.84 -14.28 -4.97
C LYS A 56 -23.44 -13.11 -5.85
N VAL A 57 -24.24 -12.04 -5.78
CA VAL A 57 -23.84 -10.73 -6.32
C VAL A 57 -22.95 -10.05 -5.27
N VAL A 58 -21.71 -9.73 -5.66
CA VAL A 58 -20.71 -9.15 -4.76
C VAL A 58 -20.41 -7.72 -5.19
N LEU A 59 -20.40 -6.81 -4.21
CA LEU A 59 -20.10 -5.40 -4.41
C LEU A 59 -18.85 -5.04 -3.59
N VAL A 60 -17.84 -4.52 -4.28
CA VAL A 60 -16.52 -4.23 -3.70
C VAL A 60 -16.35 -2.72 -3.55
N TYR A 61 -16.02 -2.26 -2.35
CA TYR A 61 -15.78 -0.86 -2.04
C TYR A 61 -14.38 -0.65 -1.46
N ASN A 62 -13.69 0.38 -1.96
CA ASN A 62 -12.51 0.94 -1.32
C ASN A 62 -12.97 1.95 -0.26
N VAL A 63 -12.49 1.79 0.98
CA VAL A 63 -12.82 2.66 2.12
C VAL A 63 -11.56 3.31 2.69
N ALA A 64 -11.70 4.52 3.25
CA ALA A 64 -10.65 5.23 3.97
C ALA A 64 -11.29 6.01 5.13
N THR A 65 -10.62 6.04 6.28
CA THR A 65 -10.97 6.91 7.41
C THR A 65 -10.09 8.15 7.40
N PHE A 66 -10.65 9.29 7.84
CA PHE A 66 -9.95 10.57 7.92
C PHE A 66 -8.90 10.60 9.03
#